data_AF-A0A2M7N2V9-F1
#
_entry.id   AF-A0A2M7N2V9-F1
#
_cell.length_a   1.000
_cell.length_b   1.000
_cell.length_c   1.000
_cell.angle_alpha   90.00
_cell.angle_beta   90.00
_cell.angle_gamma   90.00
#
_symmetry.space_group_name_H-M   'P 1'
#
loop_
_entity.id
_entity.type
_entity.pdbx_description
1 polymer ?
#
loop_
_entity_poly.entity_id
_entity_poly.type
_entity_poly.pdbx_seq_one_letter_code
_entity_poly.pdbx_strand_id
1 'polypeptide(L)'
;MSGVETCFSQNLLYDVFPGDTAILSVTSANGTIQWQQSDDSLTWTDIPGATTTPYTIITTTSATGKRFFKAKITNVAICDNSSWYSSIIRHKILASTLQVVVGDWF
;
A
#
# COMPACT_ATOMS: atom_id res chain seq x y z
N MET A 1 -12.21 -10.18 25.17
CA MET A 1 -11.42 -8.94 25.33
C MET A 1 -10.96 -8.54 23.95
N SER A 2 -11.34 -7.33 23.55
CA SER A 2 -11.32 -6.80 22.18
C SER A 2 -9.92 -6.90 21.56
N GLY A 3 -9.76 -7.78 20.57
CA GLY A 3 -8.56 -7.82 19.75
C GLY A 3 -8.56 -6.57 18.91
N VAL A 4 -7.55 -5.71 19.09
CA VAL A 4 -7.28 -4.56 18.22
C VAL A 4 -7.43 -5.03 16.77
N GLU A 5 -8.40 -4.45 16.06
CA GLU A 5 -8.57 -4.67 14.62
C GLU A 5 -7.44 -3.95 13.88
N THR A 6 -6.21 -4.47 14.02
CA THR A 6 -5.11 -4.08 13.14
C THR A 6 -5.45 -4.67 11.78
N CYS A 7 -5.99 -3.84 10.91
CA CYS A 7 -6.12 -4.12 9.50
C CYS A 7 -4.72 -4.47 8.95
N PHE A 8 -4.46 -5.78 8.81
CA PHE A 8 -3.21 -6.31 8.30
C PHE A 8 -3.12 -6.02 6.80
N SER A 9 -2.16 -5.18 6.41
CA SER A 9 -1.65 -5.24 5.04
C SER A 9 -0.72 -6.44 4.93
N GLN A 10 -0.78 -7.18 3.84
CA GLN A 10 0.22 -8.19 3.54
C GLN A 10 1.61 -7.54 3.40
N ASN A 11 2.60 -8.22 4.01
CA ASN A 11 4.05 -8.05 3.97
C ASN A 11 4.63 -6.61 4.05
N LEU A 12 5.38 -6.34 5.13
CA LEU A 12 5.85 -5.00 5.51
C LEU A 12 6.95 -4.41 4.60
N LEU A 13 7.51 -5.22 3.68
CA LEU A 13 8.52 -4.89 2.69
C LEU A 13 8.40 -5.86 1.48
N TYR A 14 8.23 -5.33 0.27
CA TYR A 14 8.46 -6.07 -0.97
C TYR A 14 9.53 -5.31 -1.76
N ASP A 15 10.62 -5.99 -2.11
CA ASP A 15 11.60 -5.51 -3.08
C ASP A 15 10.98 -5.69 -4.46
N VAL A 16 10.42 -4.60 -5.01
CA VAL A 16 9.74 -4.57 -6.31
C VAL A 16 10.67 -3.94 -7.35
N PHE A 17 10.61 -4.42 -8.59
CA PHE A 17 11.21 -3.73 -9.72
C PHE A 17 10.19 -2.82 -10.41
N PRO A 18 10.63 -1.74 -11.08
CA PRO A 18 9.74 -0.99 -11.96
C PRO A 18 9.20 -1.89 -13.07
N GLY A 19 7.88 -1.95 -13.21
CA GLY A 19 7.17 -2.86 -14.10
C GLY A 19 6.52 -4.05 -13.40
N ASP A 20 6.90 -4.36 -12.16
CA ASP A 20 6.27 -5.44 -11.41
C ASP A 20 4.84 -5.09 -11.01
N THR A 21 3.97 -6.11 -11.03
CA THR A 21 2.60 -5.97 -10.55
C THR A 21 2.57 -6.23 -9.05
N ALA A 22 2.09 -5.24 -8.29
CA ALA A 22 1.85 -5.40 -6.85
C ALA A 22 0.35 -5.37 -6.56
N ILE A 23 -0.08 -6.22 -5.62
CA ILE A 23 -1.48 -6.38 -5.25
C ILE A 23 -1.69 -5.74 -3.88
N LEU A 24 -2.49 -4.68 -3.82
CA LEU A 24 -2.88 -4.01 -2.59
C LEU A 24 -4.19 -4.60 -2.09
N SER A 25 -4.19 -5.19 -0.90
CA SER A 25 -5.38 -5.76 -0.28
C SER A 25 -5.56 -5.21 1.12
N VAL A 26 -6.77 -4.76 1.42
CA VAL A 26 -7.20 -4.35 2.76
C VAL A 26 -8.30 -5.30 3.22
N THR A 27 -8.13 -5.92 4.38
CA THR A 27 -9.17 -6.73 5.03
C THR A 27 -9.99 -5.84 5.97
N SER A 28 -11.24 -6.22 6.27
CA SER A 28 -12.12 -5.49 7.21
C SER A 28 -12.39 -4.00 6.88
N ALA A 29 -12.48 -3.65 5.59
CA ALA A 29 -12.88 -2.32 5.16
C ALA A 29 -14.41 -2.17 5.19
N ASN A 30 -14.94 -1.60 6.26
CA ASN A 30 -16.37 -1.25 6.38
C ASN A 30 -16.60 0.18 5.88
N GLY A 31 -16.59 0.41 4.55
CA GLY A 31 -16.81 1.72 3.94
C GLY A 31 -16.30 1.82 2.51
N THR A 32 -16.33 3.04 1.94
CA THR A 32 -15.73 3.35 0.64
C THR A 32 -14.22 3.41 0.77
N ILE A 33 -13.51 2.61 -0.01
CA ILE A 33 -12.04 2.57 -0.03
C ILE A 33 -11.54 3.58 -1.05
N GLN A 34 -10.45 4.26 -0.71
CA GLN A 34 -9.65 5.07 -1.61
C GLN A 34 -8.17 4.81 -1.32
N TRP A 35 -7.46 4.17 -2.24
CA TRP A 35 -6.02 3.97 -2.09
C TRP A 35 -5.26 5.27 -2.33
N GLN A 36 -4.24 5.47 -1.51
CA GLN A 36 -3.33 6.61 -1.58
C GLN A 36 -1.90 6.09 -1.71
N GLN A 37 -1.08 6.81 -2.48
CA GLN A 37 0.35 6.56 -2.62
C GLN A 37 1.17 7.72 -2.04
N SER A 38 2.41 7.45 -1.67
CA SER A 38 3.37 8.43 -1.17
C SER A 38 4.80 8.01 -1.51
N ASP A 39 5.70 8.97 -1.70
CA ASP A 39 7.14 8.73 -1.93
C ASP A 39 7.97 8.88 -0.64
N ASP A 40 7.40 9.51 0.38
CA ASP A 40 8.05 9.95 1.62
C ASP A 40 7.32 9.50 2.89
N SER A 41 6.18 8.81 2.78
CA SER A 41 5.24 8.41 3.84
C SER A 41 4.58 9.57 4.62
N LEU A 42 4.90 10.81 4.24
CA LEU A 42 4.37 12.03 4.86
C LEU A 42 3.30 12.66 3.96
N THR A 43 3.57 12.78 2.66
CA THR A 43 2.66 13.36 1.68
C THR A 43 1.91 12.28 0.92
N TRP A 44 0.58 12.25 1.03
CA TRP A 44 -0.25 11.20 0.46
C TRP A 44 -1.12 11.75 -0.67
N THR A 45 -1.08 11.08 -1.82
CA THR A 45 -1.87 11.43 -3.01
C THR A 45 -2.82 10.28 -3.35
N ASP A 46 -4.08 10.61 -3.64
CA ASP A 46 -5.08 9.62 -4.05
C ASP A 46 -4.70 9.00 -5.40
N ILE A 47 -4.84 7.67 -5.52
CA ILE A 47 -4.69 6.96 -6.79
C ILE A 47 -6.05 6.99 -7.51
N PRO A 48 -6.18 7.65 -8.68
CA PRO A 48 -7.45 7.75 -9.38
C PRO A 48 -8.02 6.36 -9.73
N GLY A 49 -9.28 6.12 -9.37
CA GLY A 49 -9.99 4.86 -9.64
C GLY A 49 -9.64 3.69 -8.70
N ALA A 50 -8.76 3.89 -7.72
CA ALA A 50 -8.36 2.85 -6.79
C ALA A 50 -9.30 2.74 -5.59
N THR A 51 -10.49 2.18 -5.82
CA THR A 51 -11.57 2.09 -4.81
C THR A 51 -11.95 0.66 -4.42
N THR A 52 -11.23 -0.33 -4.95
CA THR A 52 -11.51 -1.75 -4.73
C THR A 52 -10.43 -2.43 -3.88
N THR A 53 -10.75 -3.60 -3.36
CA THR A 53 -9.79 -4.50 -2.70
C THR A 53 -10.09 -5.94 -3.15
N PRO A 54 -9.13 -6.67 -3.73
CA PRO A 54 -7.76 -6.25 -4.04
C PRO A 54 -7.68 -5.23 -5.20
N TYR A 55 -6.68 -4.35 -5.15
CA TYR A 55 -6.35 -3.41 -6.22
C TYR A 55 -4.93 -3.67 -6.72
N THR A 56 -4.80 -3.91 -8.03
CA THR A 56 -3.50 -4.18 -8.67
C THR A 56 -2.89 -2.90 -9.19
N ILE A 57 -1.62 -2.68 -8.86
CA ILE A 57 -0.83 -1.56 -9.37
C ILE A 57 0.39 -2.06 -10.12
N ILE A 58 0.84 -1.26 -11.07
CA ILE A 58 2.15 -1.45 -11.69
C ILE A 58 3.13 -0.56 -10.93
N THR A 59 4.18 -1.17 -10.40
CA THR A 59 5.25 -0.45 -9.71
C THR A 59 5.96 0.45 -10.72
N THR A 60 6.02 1.74 -10.41
CA THR A 60 6.72 2.74 -11.21
C THR A 60 8.04 3.12 -10.54
N THR A 61 8.99 3.60 -11.32
CA THR A 61 10.26 4.11 -10.78
C THR A 61 10.00 5.24 -9.80
N SER A 62 10.67 5.21 -8.64
CA SER A 62 10.69 6.33 -7.69
C SER A 62 12.13 6.80 -7.49
N ALA A 63 12.34 8.12 -7.46
CA ALA A 63 13.65 8.73 -7.27
C ALA A 63 14.27 8.37 -5.89
N THR A 64 13.43 8.07 -4.90
CA THR A 64 13.86 7.69 -3.55
C THR A 64 14.05 6.18 -3.38
N GLY A 65 13.73 5.38 -4.42
CA GLY A 65 13.73 3.91 -4.33
C GLY A 65 12.71 3.37 -3.32
N LYS A 66 11.70 4.16 -2.93
CA LYS A 66 10.66 3.78 -1.98
C LYS A 66 9.31 4.25 -2.47
N ARG A 67 8.29 3.44 -2.21
CA ARG A 67 6.89 3.80 -2.45
C ARG A 67 6.04 3.29 -1.31
N PHE A 68 5.13 4.12 -0.86
CA PHE A 68 4.25 3.84 0.26
C PHE A 68 2.82 3.83 -0.23
N PHE A 69 2.01 2.90 0.26
CA PHE A 69 0.58 2.82 -0.03
C PHE A 69 -0.22 2.71 1.25
N LYS A 70 -1.42 3.30 1.27
CA LYS A 70 -2.40 3.09 2.35
C LYS A 70 -3.80 3.18 1.78
N ALA A 71 -4.74 2.47 2.37
CA ALA A 71 -6.16 2.61 2.09
C ALA A 71 -6.77 3.63 3.07
N LYS A 72 -7.49 4.61 2.53
CA LYS A 72 -8.40 5.47 3.28
C LYS A 72 -9.80 4.89 3.15
N ILE A 73 -10.42 4.55 4.26
CA ILE A 73 -11.78 4.01 4.32
C ILE A 73 -12.67 5.08 4.91
N THR A 74 -13.65 5.55 4.15
CA THR A 74 -14.65 6.52 4.62
C THR A 74 -16.00 5.83 4.70
N ASN A 75 -16.63 5.84 5.88
CA ASN A 75 -17.98 5.30 6.05
C ASN A 75 -18.95 6.44 6.32
N VAL A 76 -19.96 6.56 5.46
CA VAL A 76 -20.99 7.60 5.57
C VAL A 76 -22.13 7.23 6.53
N ALA A 77 -22.24 5.95 6.93
CA ALA A 77 -23.42 5.38 7.56
C ALA A 77 -23.36 5.27 9.09
N ILE A 78 -22.17 5.40 9.71
CA ILE A 78 -22.01 5.07 11.15
C ILE A 78 -21.84 6.33 12.00
N CYS A 79 -21.13 7.36 11.52
CA CYS A 79 -21.08 8.71 12.11
C CYS A 79 -20.13 9.62 11.31
N ASP A 80 -20.56 10.84 10.99
CA ASP A 80 -19.72 12.01 10.67
C ASP A 80 -18.55 11.82 9.68
N ASN A 81 -18.74 11.11 8.57
CA ASN A 81 -17.68 10.91 7.56
C ASN A 81 -16.36 10.39 8.16
N SER A 82 -16.45 9.60 9.24
CA SER A 82 -15.26 9.06 9.90
C SER A 82 -14.38 8.35 8.88
N SER A 83 -13.13 8.77 8.82
CA SER A 83 -12.14 8.26 7.88
C SER A 83 -11.09 7.48 8.66
N TRP A 84 -11.02 6.17 8.41
CA TRP A 84 -10.00 5.29 8.96
C TRP A 84 -8.91 5.05 7.92
N TYR A 85 -7.68 4.87 8.39
CA TYR A 85 -6.54 4.54 7.54
C TYR A 85 -6.08 3.12 7.84
N SER A 86 -5.76 2.35 6.79
CA SER A 86 -5.11 1.05 6.94
C SER A 86 -3.65 1.19 7.40
N SER A 87 -3.03 0.06 7.71
CA SER A 87 -1.57 -0.03 7.81
C SER A 87 -0.90 0.46 6.52
N ILE A 88 0.30 1.05 6.65
CA ILE A 88 1.10 1.52 5.52
C ILE A 88 1.85 0.34 4.89
N ILE A 89 1.61 0.13 3.61
CA ILE A 89 2.32 -0.82 2.75
C ILE A 89 3.59 -0.12 2.27
N ARG A 90 4.75 -0.76 2.44
CA ARG A 90 6.06 -0.17 2.07
C ARG A 90 6.69 -1.02 0.99
N HIS A 91 6.88 -0.42 -0.17
CA HIS A 91 7.60 -1.02 -1.29
C HIS A 91 8.98 -0.38 -1.38
N LYS A 92 9.99 -1.22 -1.54
CA LYS A 92 11.35 -0.80 -1.85
C LYS A 92 11.56 -1.06 -3.33
N ILE A 93 11.72 0.00 -4.10
CA ILE A 93 11.87 -0.05 -5.54
C ILE A 93 13.35 -0.18 -5.86
N LEU A 94 13.75 -1.33 -6.38
CA LEU A 94 15.11 -1.58 -6.83
C LEU A 94 15.23 -1.08 -8.28
N ALA A 95 16.09 -0.08 -8.51
CA ALA A 95 16.31 0.50 -9.83
C ALA A 95 17.14 -0.41 -10.76
N SER A 96 17.80 -1.43 -10.20
CA SER A 96 18.61 -2.39 -10.95
C SER A 96 18.77 -3.69 -10.18
N THR A 97 18.75 -4.81 -10.91
CA THR A 97 19.13 -6.15 -10.41
C THR A 97 20.60 -6.23 -9.96
N LEU A 98 21.42 -5.19 -10.21
CA LEU A 98 22.78 -5.08 -9.67
C LEU A 98 22.83 -4.85 -8.15
N GLN A 99 21.67 -4.61 -7.50
CA GLN A 99 21.54 -4.66 -6.04
C GLN A 99 21.11 -6.03 -5.49
N VAL A 100 20.81 -7.00 -6.37
CA VAL A 100 20.70 -8.39 -5.97
C VAL A 100 22.12 -8.94 -5.97
N VAL A 101 22.78 -8.94 -4.82
CA VAL A 101 24.03 -9.69 -4.68
C VAL A 101 23.68 -11.15 -4.96
N VAL A 102 24.34 -11.77 -5.93
CA VAL A 102 24.32 -13.22 -6.12
C VAL A 102 24.68 -13.87 -4.79
N GLY A 103 23.70 -14.42 -4.07
CA GLY A 103 23.92 -14.91 -2.71
C GLY A 103 22.66 -15.21 -1.87
N ASP A 104 21.50 -14.63 -2.18
CA ASP A 104 20.24 -15.05 -1.55
C ASP A 104 19.71 -16.30 -2.27
N TRP A 105 20.23 -17.45 -1.85
CA TRP A 105 19.76 -18.77 -2.27
C TRP A 105 18.58 -19.19 -1.37
N PHE A 106 17.45 -19.47 -2.03
CA PHE A 106 16.30 -20.32 -1.65
C PHE A 106 15.84 -20.41 -0.18
#